data_AF-A0A1K0FH11-F1
#
_entry.id   AF-A0A1K0FH11-F1
#
_cell.length_a   1.000
_cell.length_b   1.000
_cell.length_c   1.000
_cell.angle_alpha   90.00
_cell.angle_beta   90.00
_cell.angle_gamma   90.00
#
_symmetry.space_group_name_H-M   'P 1'
#
loop_
_entity.id
_entity.type
_entity.pdbx_description
1 polymer ?
#
loop_
_entity_poly.entity_id
_entity_poly.type
_entity_poly.pdbx_seq_one_letter_code
_entity_poly.pdbx_strand_id
1 'polypeptide(L)'
;MPITAELEDRLVYGLRRPTLADARESLRASVDNPDAVWSELLAQTGLAGSETTTAALSAMAQAMLVRGGGVGMCGNALHIRITAYTALGAVEDLIAVSVKA
;
A
#
# COMPACT_ATOMS: atom_id res chain seq x y z
N MET A 1 4.56 20.20 15.46
CA MET A 1 4.52 20.36 13.99
C MET A 1 3.75 19.17 13.42
N PRO A 2 2.56 19.34 12.85
CA PRO A 2 1.87 18.24 12.19
C PRO A 2 2.43 18.12 10.77
N ILE A 3 3.39 17.22 10.56
CA ILE A 3 3.92 16.87 9.22
C ILE A 3 3.01 15.81 8.55
N THR A 4 1.96 15.35 9.23
CA THR A 4 1.25 14.13 8.86
C THR A 4 0.28 14.27 7.69
N ALA A 5 -0.32 15.45 7.47
CA ALA A 5 -1.34 15.61 6.42
C ALA A 5 -0.76 15.92 5.02
N GLU A 6 0.36 16.65 4.94
CA GLU A 6 0.92 17.09 3.63
C GLU A 6 1.62 15.96 2.86
N LEU A 7 2.03 14.88 3.54
CA LEU A 7 2.62 13.71 2.88
C LEU A 7 1.57 12.73 2.31
N GLU A 8 0.30 12.86 2.70
CA GLU A 8 -0.76 11.93 2.25
C GLU A 8 -1.19 12.18 0.80
N ASP A 9 -1.00 13.40 0.29
CA ASP A 9 -1.36 13.77 -1.09
C ASP A 9 -0.15 14.06 -1.99
N ARG A 10 1.07 13.73 -1.53
CA ARG A 10 2.28 13.87 -2.35
C ARG A 10 2.24 12.87 -3.51
N LEU A 11 2.31 13.40 -4.73
CA LEU A 11 2.55 12.59 -5.92
C LEU A 11 4.05 12.40 -6.12
N VAL A 12 4.47 11.15 -6.28
CA VAL A 12 5.84 10.79 -6.67
C VAL A 12 5.80 10.43 -8.14
N TYR A 13 6.38 11.25 -9.02
CA TYR A 13 6.25 11.08 -10.47
C TYR A 13 4.81 10.78 -10.95
N GLY A 14 3.82 11.47 -10.37
CA GLY A 14 2.39 11.28 -10.69
C GLY A 14 1.74 10.05 -10.05
N LEU A 15 2.48 9.24 -9.28
CA LEU A 15 1.95 8.11 -8.52
C LEU A 15 1.51 8.56 -7.13
N ARG A 16 0.31 8.15 -6.73
CA ARG A 16 -0.19 8.29 -5.35
C ARG A 16 0.34 7.15 -4.49
N ARG A 17 0.53 7.45 -3.20
CA ARG A 17 0.85 6.43 -2.21
C ARG A 17 -0.29 5.39 -2.13
N PRO A 18 0.03 4.09 -2.17
CA PRO A 18 -0.99 3.05 -2.00
C PRO A 18 -1.63 3.09 -0.60
N THR A 19 -2.89 2.69 -0.52
CA THR A 19 -3.68 2.64 0.72
C THR A 19 -4.26 1.24 0.96
N LEU A 20 -4.72 0.98 2.20
CA LEU A 20 -5.50 -0.23 2.48
C LEU A 20 -6.84 -0.25 1.73
N ALA A 21 -7.38 0.91 1.37
CA ALA A 21 -8.58 1.01 0.54
C ALA A 21 -8.30 0.49 -0.89
N ASP A 22 -7.15 0.80 -1.49
CA ASP A 22 -6.75 0.24 -2.80
C ASP A 22 -6.66 -1.29 -2.75
N ALA A 23 -6.13 -1.84 -1.66
CA ALA A 23 -6.03 -3.28 -1.45
C ALA A 23 -7.41 -3.94 -1.33
N ARG A 24 -8.31 -3.34 -0.54
CA ARG A 24 -9.69 -3.81 -0.39
C ARG A 24 -10.46 -3.76 -1.70
N GLU A 25 -10.27 -2.71 -2.49
CA GLU A 25 -10.92 -2.59 -3.79
C GLU A 25 -10.39 -3.64 -4.78
N SER A 26 -9.09 -3.91 -4.76
CA SER A 26 -8.49 -4.98 -5.57
C SER A 26 -9.08 -6.35 -5.22
N LEU A 27 -9.32 -6.61 -3.93
CA LEU A 27 -10.01 -7.84 -3.49
C LEU A 27 -11.44 -7.92 -4.01
N ARG A 28 -12.22 -6.83 -3.93
CA ARG A 28 -13.60 -6.80 -4.45
C ARG A 28 -13.69 -7.18 -5.91
N ALA A 29 -12.68 -6.83 -6.70
CA ALA A 29 -12.62 -7.18 -8.11
C ALA A 29 -12.12 -8.62 -8.40
N SER A 30 -11.53 -9.30 -7.41
CA SER A 30 -10.72 -10.50 -7.65
C SER A 30 -11.19 -11.75 -6.91
N VAL A 31 -12.15 -11.66 -5.98
CA VAL A 31 -12.67 -12.80 -5.21
C VAL A 31 -14.18 -12.73 -4.98
N ASP A 32 -14.83 -13.89 -4.82
CA ASP A 32 -16.29 -13.99 -4.70
C ASP A 32 -16.87 -13.45 -3.39
N ASN A 33 -16.11 -13.50 -2.28
CA ASN A 33 -16.53 -13.01 -0.97
C ASN A 33 -15.48 -12.06 -0.36
N PRO A 34 -15.35 -10.84 -0.93
CA PRO A 34 -14.26 -9.94 -0.59
C PRO A 34 -14.35 -9.40 0.84
N ASP A 35 -15.55 -9.18 1.38
CA ASP A 35 -15.70 -8.62 2.73
C ASP A 35 -15.34 -9.63 3.83
N ALA A 36 -15.70 -10.92 3.66
CA ALA A 36 -15.26 -11.96 4.60
C ALA A 36 -13.73 -12.13 4.57
N VAL A 37 -13.15 -12.20 3.36
CA VAL A 37 -11.69 -12.27 3.18
C VAL A 37 -10.98 -11.08 3.81
N TRP A 38 -11.52 -9.86 3.61
CA TRP A 38 -10.97 -8.64 4.21
C TRP A 38 -11.02 -8.68 5.74
N SER A 39 -12.15 -9.08 6.32
CA SER A 39 -12.28 -9.20 7.77
C SER A 39 -11.29 -10.19 8.37
N GLU A 40 -11.05 -11.32 7.72
CA GLU A 40 -10.06 -12.31 8.16
C GLU A 40 -8.63 -11.78 8.06
N LEU A 41 -8.30 -11.04 7.00
CA LEU A 41 -6.98 -10.42 6.84
C LEU A 41 -6.74 -9.35 7.91
N LEU A 42 -7.75 -8.54 8.25
CA LEU A 42 -7.66 -7.57 9.34
C LEU A 42 -7.44 -8.27 10.68
N ALA A 43 -8.17 -9.35 10.96
CA ALA A 43 -8.00 -10.14 12.17
C ALA A 43 -6.60 -10.78 12.25
N GLN A 44 -6.09 -11.30 11.13
CA GLN A 44 -4.75 -11.91 11.05
C GLN A 44 -3.63 -10.88 11.27
N THR A 45 -3.80 -9.66 10.77
CA THR A 45 -2.77 -8.61 10.84
C THR A 45 -2.88 -7.74 12.09
N GLY A 46 -4.01 -7.80 12.80
CA GLY A 46 -4.31 -6.93 13.94
C GLY A 46 -4.60 -5.49 13.53
N LEU A 47 -4.94 -5.25 12.25
CA LEU A 47 -5.21 -3.93 11.69
C LEU A 47 -6.71 -3.59 11.77
N ALA A 48 -7.00 -2.29 11.87
CA ALA A 48 -8.35 -1.73 11.83
C ALA A 48 -8.85 -1.45 10.39
N GLY A 49 -7.93 -1.38 9.41
CA GLY A 49 -8.26 -1.15 8.01
C GLY A 49 -8.25 0.32 7.58
N SER A 50 -7.84 1.23 8.46
CA SER A 50 -7.71 2.67 8.22
C SER A 50 -6.25 3.16 8.29
N GLU A 51 -5.31 2.26 8.52
CA GLU A 51 -3.91 2.61 8.68
C GLU A 51 -3.29 3.09 7.37
N THR A 52 -2.49 4.16 7.50
CA THR A 52 -1.76 4.76 6.38
C THR A 52 -0.26 4.51 6.47
N THR A 53 0.21 3.71 7.44
CA THR A 53 1.65 3.47 7.63
C THR A 53 2.18 2.43 6.64
N THR A 54 3.43 2.59 6.20
CA THR A 54 4.08 1.62 5.29
C THR A 54 4.18 0.24 5.95
N ALA A 55 4.38 0.19 7.26
CA ALA A 55 4.41 -1.07 8.01
C ALA A 55 3.06 -1.80 7.94
N ALA A 56 1.94 -1.10 8.12
CA ALA A 56 0.61 -1.70 7.99
C ALA A 56 0.32 -2.18 6.57
N LEU A 57 0.67 -1.38 5.57
CA LEU A 57 0.53 -1.77 4.15
C LEU A 57 1.35 -3.02 3.81
N SER A 58 2.60 -3.09 4.27
CA SER A 58 3.48 -4.25 4.07
C SER A 58 2.96 -5.49 4.82
N ALA A 59 2.46 -5.33 6.04
CA ALA A 59 1.87 -6.44 6.81
C ALA A 59 0.62 -7.00 6.11
N MET A 60 -0.25 -6.13 5.59
CA MET A 60 -1.41 -6.54 4.80
C MET A 60 -0.99 -7.24 3.50
N ALA A 61 -0.06 -6.66 2.74
CA ALA A 61 0.45 -7.27 1.52
C ALA A 61 1.00 -8.68 1.77
N GLN A 62 1.77 -8.86 2.85
CA GLN A 62 2.30 -10.16 3.25
C GLN A 62 1.21 -11.16 3.63
N ALA A 63 0.20 -10.75 4.40
CA ALA A 63 -0.92 -11.61 4.76
C ALA A 63 -1.70 -12.08 3.51
N MET A 64 -1.92 -11.17 2.56
CA MET A 64 -2.56 -11.48 1.27
C MET A 64 -1.72 -12.44 0.45
N LEU A 65 -0.40 -12.20 0.34
CA LEU A 65 0.55 -13.08 -0.36
C LEU A 65 0.52 -14.51 0.17
N VAL A 66 0.58 -14.69 1.50
CA VAL A 66 0.55 -16.02 2.15
C VAL A 66 -0.72 -16.78 1.83
N ARG A 67 -1.85 -16.09 1.65
CA ARG A 67 -3.14 -16.72 1.33
C ARG A 67 -3.20 -17.31 -0.08
N GLY A 68 -2.39 -16.82 -1.02
CA GLY A 68 -2.31 -17.33 -2.39
C GLY A 68 -3.55 -17.06 -3.25
N GLY A 69 -3.59 -17.65 -4.46
CA GLY A 69 -4.69 -17.46 -5.41
C GLY A 69 -4.92 -15.99 -5.81
N GLY A 70 -6.18 -15.61 -6.05
CA GLY A 70 -6.56 -14.23 -6.37
C GLY A 70 -6.19 -13.22 -5.28
N VAL A 71 -6.28 -13.62 -4.00
CA VAL A 71 -5.85 -12.80 -2.87
C VAL A 71 -4.34 -12.55 -2.90
N GLY A 72 -3.56 -13.60 -3.17
CA GLY A 72 -2.11 -13.52 -3.32
C GLY A 72 -1.68 -12.58 -4.45
N MET A 73 -2.38 -12.61 -5.58
CA MET A 73 -2.11 -11.66 -6.67
C MET A 73 -2.38 -10.21 -6.26
N CYS A 74 -3.46 -9.95 -5.52
CA CYS A 74 -3.74 -8.63 -4.97
C CYS A 74 -2.65 -8.18 -3.98
N GLY A 75 -2.18 -9.10 -3.13
CA GLY A 75 -1.07 -8.83 -2.20
C GLY A 75 0.23 -8.48 -2.92
N ASN A 76 0.55 -9.23 -4.00
CA ASN A 76 1.72 -8.96 -4.83
C ASN A 76 1.62 -7.59 -5.52
N ALA A 77 0.45 -7.26 -6.09
CA ALA A 77 0.22 -5.96 -6.71
C ALA A 77 0.38 -4.80 -5.72
N LEU A 78 -0.15 -4.94 -4.50
CA LEU A 78 0.03 -3.97 -3.43
C LEU A 78 1.51 -3.80 -3.07
N HIS A 79 2.23 -4.92 -2.89
CA HIS A 79 3.66 -4.90 -2.59
C HIS A 79 4.48 -4.17 -3.67
N ILE A 80 4.24 -4.47 -4.95
CA ILE A 80 4.91 -3.79 -6.07
C ILE A 80 4.65 -2.28 -6.02
N ARG A 81 3.40 -1.86 -5.81
CA ARG A 81 3.05 -0.43 -5.77
C ARG A 81 3.73 0.29 -4.60
N ILE A 82 3.82 -0.33 -3.42
CA ILE A 82 4.54 0.24 -2.27
C ILE A 82 6.01 0.41 -2.61
N THR A 83 6.66 -0.66 -3.07
CA THR A 83 8.08 -0.65 -3.41
C THR A 83 8.41 0.37 -4.50
N ALA A 84 7.59 0.44 -5.55
CA ALA A 84 7.76 1.40 -6.63
C ALA A 84 7.62 2.85 -6.14
N TYR A 85 6.56 3.17 -5.38
CA TYR A 85 6.36 4.51 -4.81
C TYR A 85 7.54 4.92 -3.93
N THR A 86 8.04 4.02 -3.06
CA THR A 86 9.19 4.31 -2.19
C THR A 86 10.47 4.52 -2.98
N ALA A 87 10.79 3.64 -3.94
CA ALA A 87 12.03 3.74 -4.72
C ALA A 87 12.03 4.99 -5.62
N LEU A 88 10.91 5.27 -6.29
CA LEU A 88 10.76 6.47 -7.11
C LEU A 88 10.82 7.74 -6.27
N GLY A 89 10.27 7.72 -5.05
CA GLY A 89 10.33 8.87 -4.14
C GLY A 89 11.77 9.19 -3.73
N ALA A 90 12.56 8.15 -3.42
CA ALA A 90 13.97 8.32 -3.12
C ALA A 90 14.79 8.86 -4.32
N VAL A 91 14.44 8.45 -5.55
CA VAL A 91 15.06 8.99 -6.77
C VAL A 91 14.70 10.46 -7.00
N GLU A 92 13.42 10.82 -6.80
CA GLU A 92 12.95 12.21 -6.90
C GLU A 92 13.69 13.11 -5.91
N ASP A 93 13.79 12.68 -4.65
CA ASP A 93 14.51 13.39 -3.59
C ASP A 93 16.01 13.56 -3.94
N LEU A 94 16.66 12.51 -4.49
CA LEU A 94 18.06 12.57 -4.91
C LEU A 94 18.29 13.60 -6.02
N ILE A 95 17.45 13.57 -7.06
CA ILE A 95 17.54 14.51 -8.19
C ILE A 95 17.30 15.96 -7.71
N ALA A 96 16.32 16.16 -6.83
CA ALA A 96 16.00 17.49 -6.30
C ALA A 96 17.17 18.10 -5.51
N VAL A 97 17.97 17.28 -4.81
CA VAL A 97 19.19 17.73 -4.13
C VAL A 97 20.29 18.05 -5.13
N SER A 98 20.52 17.20 -6.15
CA SER A 98 21.58 17.41 -7.14
C SER A 98 21.37 18.62 -8.05
N VAL A 99 20.12 19.04 -8.30
CA VAL A 99 19.82 20.23 -9.13
C VAL A 99 19.99 21.56 -8.36
N LYS A 100 19.98 21.52 -7.02
CA LYS A 100 20.13 22.71 -6.17
C LYS A 100 21.58 23.02 -5.78
N ALA A 101 22.52 22.12 -6.07
CA ALA A 101 23.95 22.27 -5.81
C ALA A 101 24.68 22.84 -7.04
#